data_AF-A0A1G1BUQ9-F1
#
_entry.id   AF-A0A1G1BUQ9-F1
#
_cell.length_a   1.000
_cell.length_b   1.000
_cell.length_c   1.000
_cell.angle_alpha   90.00
_cell.angle_beta   90.00
_cell.angle_gamma   90.00
#
_symmetry.space_group_name_H-M   'P 1'
#
loop_
_entity.id
_entity.type
_entity.pdbx_description
1 polymer ?
#
loop_
_entity_poly.entity_id
_entity_poly.type
_entity_poly.pdbx_seq_one_letter_code
_entity_poly.pdbx_strand_id
1 'polypeptide(L)'
;MREIISNGSTTAGQAPASVETLLELMGREPLDATFEGYGNFVERDPTGTVLFFGNFARRSHVFNILTDEPELIATLTAAIRNNQAGEAYRDARAVYQPCVRCGKLAMFCRCPREKGARHAPDPR
;
A
#
# COMPACT_ATOMS: atom_id res chain seq x y z
N MET A 1 -10.83 19.00 5.80
CA MET A 1 -9.41 19.26 5.52
C MET A 1 -8.81 18.11 4.71
N ARG A 2 -8.06 18.45 3.66
CA ARG A 2 -7.22 17.52 2.91
C ARG A 2 -5.81 18.06 2.86
N GLU A 3 -4.86 17.23 3.27
CA GLU A 3 -3.44 17.51 3.26
C GLU A 3 -2.73 16.41 2.47
N ILE A 4 -2.04 16.80 1.40
CA ILE A 4 -1.16 15.89 0.65
C ILE A 4 0.25 16.07 1.21
N ILE A 5 0.62 15.23 2.17
CA ILE A 5 1.96 15.23 2.78
C ILE A 5 2.99 14.78 1.73
N SER A 6 2.67 13.75 0.96
CA SER A 6 3.39 13.38 -0.26
C SER A 6 2.47 12.64 -1.23
N ASN A 7 2.73 12.78 -2.54
CA ASN A 7 2.04 12.00 -3.57
C ASN A 7 2.93 11.95 -4.82
N GLY A 8 4.04 11.25 -4.69
CA GLY A 8 5.13 11.34 -5.66
C GLY A 8 5.85 12.68 -5.61
N SER A 9 7.18 12.63 -5.56
CA SER A 9 8.10 13.74 -5.77
C SER A 9 9.50 13.14 -5.80
N THR A 10 10.13 13.11 -6.98
CA THR A 10 11.52 12.64 -7.14
C THR A 10 12.53 13.78 -6.99
N THR A 11 12.08 15.01 -6.70
CA THR A 11 12.94 16.20 -6.71
C THR A 11 12.51 17.21 -5.65
N ALA A 12 13.44 17.59 -4.79
CA ALA A 12 13.23 18.59 -3.75
C ALA A 12 12.69 19.90 -4.37
N GLY A 13 11.52 20.34 -3.90
CA GLY A 13 10.89 21.60 -4.35
C GLY A 13 9.78 21.45 -5.39
N GLN A 14 9.51 20.25 -5.94
CA GLN A 14 8.30 20.03 -6.74
C GLN A 14 7.07 19.80 -5.87
N ALA A 15 5.95 20.39 -6.28
CA ALA A 15 4.65 20.17 -5.65
C ALA A 15 4.26 18.67 -5.77
N PRO A 16 3.63 18.09 -4.74
CA PRO A 16 3.07 16.75 -4.82
C PRO A 16 2.13 16.60 -6.02
N ALA A 17 2.07 15.41 -6.62
CA ALA A 17 1.09 15.15 -7.67
C ALA A 17 -0.34 15.26 -7.12
N SER A 18 -1.31 15.43 -8.01
CA SER A 18 -2.70 15.53 -7.63
C SER A 18 -3.29 14.17 -7.24
N VAL A 19 -4.40 14.14 -6.50
CA VAL A 19 -5.09 12.88 -6.15
C VAL A 19 -5.58 12.16 -7.40
N GLU A 20 -5.93 12.89 -8.45
CA GLU A 20 -6.36 12.32 -9.73
C GLU A 20 -5.23 11.50 -10.35
N THR A 21 -3.99 12.02 -10.32
CA THR A 21 -2.81 11.24 -10.71
C THR A 21 -2.63 9.98 -9.85
N LEU A 22 -2.88 10.07 -8.55
CA LEU A 22 -2.80 8.89 -7.67
C LEU A 22 -3.84 7.83 -8.05
N LEU A 23 -5.09 8.25 -8.30
CA LEU A 23 -6.18 7.38 -8.71
C LEU A 23 -5.89 6.71 -10.06
N GLU A 24 -5.34 7.45 -11.03
CA GLU A 24 -4.88 6.91 -12.31
C GLU A 24 -3.79 5.85 -12.11
N LEU A 25 -2.83 6.10 -11.22
CA LEU A 25 -1.77 5.12 -10.91
C LEU A 25 -2.32 3.88 -10.22
N MET A 26 -3.24 4.02 -9.26
CA MET A 26 -3.94 2.88 -8.63
C MET A 26 -4.74 2.05 -9.65
N GLY A 27 -5.17 2.63 -10.77
CA GLY A 27 -5.82 1.89 -11.85
C GLY A 27 -4.86 1.07 -12.73
N ARG A 28 -3.56 1.36 -12.73
CA ARG A 28 -2.59 0.82 -13.70
C ARG A 28 -1.44 0.05 -13.08
N GLU A 29 -1.02 0.45 -11.88
CA GLU A 29 0.14 -0.09 -11.20
C GLU A 29 -0.29 -0.86 -9.94
N PRO A 30 0.24 -2.07 -9.71
CA PRO A 30 -0.05 -2.80 -8.48
C PRO A 30 0.56 -2.08 -7.27
N LEU A 31 -0.23 -1.96 -6.20
CA LEU A 31 0.26 -1.47 -4.90
C LEU A 31 1.35 -2.40 -4.33
N ASP A 32 2.30 -1.84 -3.61
CA ASP A 32 3.35 -2.60 -2.93
C ASP A 32 2.79 -3.26 -1.67
N ALA A 33 2.63 -4.59 -1.73
CA ALA A 33 2.06 -5.39 -0.66
C ALA A 33 2.83 -5.30 0.67
N THR A 34 4.07 -4.81 0.69
CA THR A 34 4.80 -4.55 1.95
C THR A 34 4.05 -3.57 2.86
N PHE A 35 3.22 -2.69 2.30
CA PHE A 35 2.39 -1.74 3.05
C PHE A 35 1.17 -2.38 3.72
N GLU A 36 0.88 -3.67 3.50
CA GLU A 36 -0.09 -4.43 4.29
C GLU A 36 0.25 -4.42 5.79
N GLY A 37 1.54 -4.38 6.12
CA GLY A 37 2.03 -4.30 7.50
C GLY A 37 1.90 -2.91 8.16
N TYR A 38 1.61 -1.87 7.38
CA TYR A 38 1.59 -0.47 7.79
C TYR A 38 0.18 0.12 7.66
N GLY A 39 -0.80 -0.51 8.31
CA GLY A 39 -2.19 -0.07 8.26
C GLY A 39 -2.95 -0.52 7.00
N ASN A 40 -2.38 -1.42 6.18
CA ASN A 40 -3.00 -1.93 4.96
C ASN A 40 -3.54 -0.79 4.07
N PHE A 41 -2.66 0.19 3.85
CA PHE A 41 -2.84 1.42 3.08
C PHE A 41 -3.84 2.44 3.60
N VAL A 42 -4.64 2.10 4.62
CA VAL A 42 -5.73 2.94 5.14
C VAL A 42 -5.75 2.86 6.66
N GLU A 43 -5.23 3.90 7.32
CA GLU A 43 -5.26 4.02 8.76
C GLU A 43 -6.31 5.07 9.17
N ARG A 44 -7.24 4.68 10.05
CA ARG A 44 -8.32 5.55 10.52
C ARG A 44 -7.99 6.05 11.91
N ASP A 45 -8.01 7.37 12.07
CA ASP A 45 -7.92 8.00 13.37
C ASP A 45 -9.30 8.12 14.04
N PRO A 46 -9.42 7.97 15.37
CA PRO A 46 -10.68 8.13 16.09
C PRO A 46 -11.37 9.49 15.92
N THR A 47 -10.63 10.54 15.54
CA THR A 47 -11.17 11.88 15.25
C THR A 47 -11.92 11.98 13.92
N GLY A 48 -11.91 10.92 13.11
CA GLY A 48 -12.57 10.88 11.79
C GLY A 48 -11.62 11.17 10.63
N THR A 49 -10.37 11.54 10.91
CA THR A 49 -9.33 11.70 9.89
C THR A 49 -8.82 10.32 9.42
N VAL A 50 -8.50 10.20 8.13
CA VAL A 50 -7.96 8.99 7.53
C VAL A 50 -6.64 9.28 6.85
N LEU A 51 -5.63 8.46 7.16
CA LEU A 51 -4.32 8.45 6.56
C LEU A 51 -4.26 7.35 5.48
N PHE A 52 -3.95 7.77 4.26
CA PHE A 52 -3.65 6.88 3.14
C PHE A 52 -2.15 6.87 2.90
N PHE A 53 -1.50 5.74 3.14
CA PHE A 53 -0.05 5.61 3.06
C PHE A 53 0.35 4.37 2.27
N GLY A 54 1.20 4.54 1.25
CA GLY A 54 1.56 3.44 0.37
C GLY A 54 2.59 3.78 -0.68
N ASN A 55 2.92 2.75 -1.46
CA ASN A 55 3.75 2.84 -2.66
C ASN A 55 3.26 1.82 -3.70
N PHE A 56 3.88 1.81 -4.88
CA PHE A 56 3.60 0.85 -5.95
C PHE A 56 4.76 -0.13 -6.14
N ALA A 57 4.43 -1.37 -6.47
CA ALA A 57 5.42 -2.45 -6.55
C ALA A 57 6.42 -2.26 -7.71
N ARG A 58 6.01 -1.60 -8.80
CA ARG A 58 6.83 -1.41 -10.01
C ARG A 58 7.38 0.01 -10.17
N ARG A 59 6.86 0.95 -9.38
CA ARG A 59 7.19 2.38 -9.49
C ARG A 59 7.33 2.96 -8.09
N SER A 60 8.48 3.58 -7.82
CA SER A 60 8.62 4.39 -6.60
C SER A 60 7.79 5.67 -6.74
N HIS A 61 6.62 5.68 -6.14
CA HIS A 61 5.68 6.80 -6.05
C HIS A 61 4.96 6.71 -4.71
N VAL A 62 5.67 7.08 -3.64
CA VAL A 62 5.11 7.08 -2.29
C VAL A 62 3.99 8.10 -2.21
N PHE A 63 2.85 7.68 -1.67
CA PHE A 63 1.74 8.55 -1.33
C PHE A 63 1.50 8.54 0.18
N ASN A 64 1.24 9.71 0.72
CA ASN A 64 0.93 9.99 2.11
C ASN A 64 -0.10 11.13 2.12
N ILE A 65 -1.37 10.77 2.29
CA ILE A 65 -2.50 11.72 2.21
C ILE A 65 -3.29 11.61 3.50
N LEU A 66 -3.49 12.75 4.16
CA LEU A 66 -4.32 12.87 5.34
C LEU A 66 -5.59 13.63 4.96
N THR A 67 -6.76 13.08 5.24
CA THR A 67 -8.03 13.73 4.92
C THR A 67 -9.16 13.32 5.85
N ASP A 68 -10.07 14.24 6.13
CA ASP A 68 -11.35 14.01 6.82
C ASP A 68 -12.55 14.04 5.84
N GLU A 69 -12.30 14.21 4.54
CA GLU A 69 -13.34 14.41 3.52
C GLU A 69 -14.00 13.08 3.16
N PRO A 70 -15.30 12.85 3.48
CA PRO A 70 -15.92 11.54 3.37
C PRO A 70 -15.93 10.97 1.94
N GLU A 71 -16.15 11.82 0.94
CA GLU A 71 -16.18 11.44 -0.47
C GLU A 71 -14.80 11.01 -0.97
N LEU A 72 -13.75 11.73 -0.58
CA LEU A 72 -12.38 11.39 -0.92
C LEU A 72 -11.93 10.11 -0.21
N ILE A 73 -12.28 9.95 1.07
CA ILE A 73 -12.02 8.72 1.83
C ILE A 73 -12.66 7.53 1.14
N ALA A 74 -13.94 7.64 0.74
CA ALA A 74 -14.65 6.58 0.05
C ALA A 74 -13.97 6.24 -1.29
N THR A 75 -13.59 7.26 -2.05
CA THR A 75 -12.95 7.11 -3.37
C THR A 75 -11.59 6.43 -3.27
N LEU A 76 -10.69 6.92 -2.40
CA LEU A 76 -9.35 6.34 -2.21
C LEU A 76 -9.42 4.93 -1.63
N THR A 77 -10.32 4.70 -0.67
CA THR A 77 -10.54 3.36 -0.11
C THR A 77 -10.98 2.39 -1.21
N ALA A 78 -11.96 2.79 -2.04
CA ALA A 78 -12.43 1.95 -3.14
C ALA A 78 -11.32 1.67 -4.16
N ALA A 79 -10.53 2.67 -4.54
CA ALA A 79 -9.41 2.52 -5.46
C ALA A 79 -8.36 1.51 -4.93
N ILE A 80 -8.00 1.59 -3.65
CA ILE A 80 -7.10 0.65 -2.99
C ILE A 80 -7.68 -0.76 -3.00
N ARG A 81 -8.95 -0.93 -2.60
CA ARG A 81 -9.57 -2.27 -2.55
C ARG A 81 -9.73 -2.88 -3.95
N ASN A 82 -10.05 -2.08 -4.95
CA ASN A 82 -10.11 -2.52 -6.34
C ASN A 82 -8.72 -2.95 -6.87
N ASN A 83 -7.67 -2.19 -6.56
CA ASN A 83 -6.30 -2.57 -6.90
C ASN A 83 -5.92 -3.91 -6.26
N GLN A 84 -6.20 -4.08 -4.96
CA GLN A 84 -5.91 -5.30 -4.22
C GLN A 84 -6.67 -6.54 -4.74
N ALA A 85 -7.86 -6.35 -5.29
CA ALA A 85 -8.64 -7.41 -5.91
C ALA A 85 -8.12 -7.84 -7.29
N GLY A 86 -7.29 -7.00 -7.92
CA GLY A 86 -6.75 -7.23 -9.26
C GLY A 86 -5.68 -8.32 -9.32
N GLU A 87 -5.53 -8.94 -10.50
CA GLU A 87 -4.51 -9.96 -10.75
C GLU A 87 -3.09 -9.41 -10.60
N ALA A 88 -2.82 -8.22 -11.13
CA ALA A 88 -1.51 -7.59 -11.02
C ALA A 88 -1.05 -7.39 -9.57
N TYR A 89 -1.96 -7.08 -8.64
CA TYR A 89 -1.63 -6.98 -7.22
C TYR A 89 -1.34 -8.36 -6.62
N ARG A 90 -2.14 -9.39 -6.95
CA ARG A 90 -1.89 -10.76 -6.49
C ARG A 90 -0.52 -11.27 -6.93
N ASP A 91 -0.15 -11.00 -8.18
CA ASP A 91 1.15 -11.38 -8.73
C ASP A 91 2.29 -10.63 -8.03
N ALA A 92 2.17 -9.31 -7.89
CA ALA A 92 3.15 -8.50 -7.16
C ALA A 92 3.31 -8.95 -5.70
N ARG A 93 2.19 -9.28 -5.05
CA ARG A 93 2.15 -9.78 -3.67
C ARG A 93 2.81 -11.16 -3.53
N ALA A 94 2.67 -12.03 -4.52
CA ALA A 94 3.20 -13.39 -4.49
C ALA A 94 4.74 -13.42 -4.45
N VAL A 95 5.41 -12.37 -4.96
CA VAL A 95 6.88 -12.20 -4.88
C VAL A 95 7.37 -12.28 -3.43
N TYR A 96 6.61 -11.73 -2.48
CA TYR A 96 6.97 -11.70 -1.05
C TYR A 96 6.66 -12.99 -0.29
N GLN A 97 6.27 -14.06 -1.00
CA GLN A 97 5.93 -15.38 -0.44
C GLN A 97 5.11 -15.32 0.86
N PRO A 98 3.77 -15.20 0.77
CA PRO A 98 2.94 -15.17 1.96
C PRO A 98 3.06 -16.48 2.77
N CYS A 99 2.99 -16.35 4.08
CA CYS A 99 2.96 -17.48 4.99
C CYS A 99 1.73 -18.36 4.68
N VAL A 100 1.97 -19.63 4.37
CA VAL A 100 0.92 -20.62 4.08
C VAL A 100 -0.06 -20.83 5.24
N ARG A 101 0.31 -20.44 6.47
CA ARG A 101 -0.52 -20.62 7.67
C ARG A 101 -1.44 -19.44 7.97
N CYS A 102 -0.96 -18.20 7.81
CA CYS A 102 -1.72 -17.01 8.20
C CYS A 102 -1.96 -16.01 7.07
N GLY A 103 -1.48 -16.30 5.85
CA GLY A 103 -1.67 -15.47 4.67
C GLY A 103 -0.87 -14.15 4.66
N LYS A 104 -0.28 -13.73 5.79
CA LYS A 104 0.57 -12.53 5.88
C LYS A 104 1.87 -12.75 5.11
N LEU A 105 2.44 -11.66 4.57
CA LEU A 105 3.80 -11.70 4.01
C LEU A 105 4.79 -12.26 5.04
N ALA A 106 5.78 -13.02 4.58
CA ALA A 106 6.72 -13.73 5.46
C ALA A 106 7.38 -12.81 6.49
N MET A 107 7.70 -11.56 6.12
CA MET A 107 8.29 -10.55 7.01
C MET A 107 7.37 -10.06 8.13
N PHE A 108 6.05 -10.14 7.96
CA PHE A 108 5.06 -9.76 8.99
C PHE A 108 4.43 -10.97 9.70
N CYS A 109 4.88 -12.17 9.36
CA CYS A 109 4.37 -13.40 9.95
C CYS A 109 4.93 -13.58 11.38
N ARG A 110 4.02 -13.83 12.33
CA ARG A 110 4.34 -14.19 13.72
C ARG A 110 3.98 -15.65 14.05
N CYS A 111 3.65 -16.46 13.06
CA CYS A 111 3.41 -17.88 13.30
C CYS A 111 4.67 -18.55 13.87
N PRO A 112 4.53 -19.50 14.80
CA PRO A 112 5.65 -20.30 15.26
C PRO A 112 6.35 -20.92 14.05
N ARG A 113 7.66 -20.67 13.89
CA ARG A 113 8.46 -21.37 12.89
C ARG A 113 8.59 -22.81 13.35
N GLU A 114 8.10 -23.75 12.56
CA GLU A 114 8.43 -25.16 12.78
C GLU A 114 9.94 -25.31 12.62
N LYS A 115 10.58 -26.08 13.51
CA LYS A 115 12.02 -26.32 13.47
C LYS A 115 12.36 -26.95 12.11
N GLY A 116 12.99 -26.20 11.19
CA GLY A 116 13.52 -26.73 9.93
C GLY A 116 13.12 -26.01 8.62
N ALA A 117 12.25 -25.00 8.64
CA ALA A 117 11.90 -24.27 7.41
C ALA A 117 13.01 -23.24 7.04
N ARG A 118 13.79 -23.54 6.00
CA ARG A 118 14.73 -22.59 5.38
C ARG A 118 13.95 -21.45 4.72
N HIS A 119 14.35 -20.21 4.96
CA HIS A 119 13.85 -19.04 4.23
C HIS A 119 14.13 -19.18 2.74
N ALA A 120 13.19 -18.72 1.91
CA ALA A 120 13.52 -18.41 0.53
C ALA A 120 14.57 -17.28 0.50
N PRO A 121 15.54 -17.34 -0.42
CA PRO A 121 16.56 -16.32 -0.55
C PRO A 121 15.92 -14.97 -0.89
N ASP A 122 16.57 -13.92 -0.39
CA ASP A 122 16.28 -12.51 -0.66
C ASP A 122 16.30 -12.22 -2.18
N PRO A 123 15.20 -11.71 -2.77
CA PRO A 123 15.22 -11.27 -4.15
C PRO A 123 16.01 -9.96 -4.25
N ARG A 124 17.28 -10.08 -4.65
CA ARG A 124 18.13 -8.96 -5.07
C ARG A 124 17.62 -8.28 -6.33
#